data_AF-A0A5T0ECY7-F1
#
_entry.id   AF-A0A5T0ECY7-F1
#
_cell.length_a   1.000
_cell.length_b   1.000
_cell.length_c   1.000
_cell.angle_alpha   90.00
_cell.angle_beta   90.00
_cell.angle_gamma   90.00
#
_symmetry.space_group_name_H-M   'P 1'
#
loop_
_entity.id
_entity.type
_entity.pdbx_description
1 polymer ?
#
loop_
_entity_poly.entity_id
_entity_poly.type
_entity_poly.pdbx_seq_one_letter_code
_entity_poly.pdbx_strand_id
1 'polypeptide(L)'
;MSRIAQPFLHFDATKMHSLILFFQKTFAKSYEKQSKDQVSLTKEFEEKIINEILEQYIDYAIAYELVVEDVCPYKILAWYGYLLADALYIEQKELAILSISTSIICMLKLLEIESVKLEDAFHKKALQMVVSELKGNHMKSEESNKKQHTKIGLGMNGLYMMFRTASICKKINSQILA
;
A
#
# COMPACT_ATOMS: atom_id res chain seq x y z
N MET A 1 14.24 21.35 29.26
CA MET A 1 14.41 21.24 27.80
C MET A 1 14.23 19.78 27.43
N SER A 2 13.06 19.39 26.91
CA SER A 2 12.85 18.03 26.42
C SER A 2 13.69 17.85 25.15
N ARG A 3 14.48 16.78 25.11
CA ARG A 3 15.12 16.34 23.86
C ARG A 3 13.99 15.86 22.98
N ILE A 4 13.56 16.66 22.00
CA ILE A 4 12.80 16.14 20.86
C ILE A 4 13.78 15.19 20.17
N ALA A 5 13.69 13.91 20.50
CA ALA A 5 14.45 12.89 19.80
C ALA A 5 14.07 13.01 18.32
N GLN A 6 15.07 13.07 17.43
CA GLN A 6 14.79 13.08 16.01
C GLN A 6 13.95 11.82 15.71
N PRO A 7 12.76 11.95 15.09
CA PRO A 7 11.83 10.83 14.91
C PRO A 7 12.37 9.70 14.03
N PHE A 8 13.50 9.94 13.35
CA PHE A 8 14.14 9.04 12.40
C PHE A 8 15.54 8.66 12.87
N LEU A 9 15.64 7.68 13.75
CA LEU A 9 16.94 7.16 14.15
C LEU A 9 17.51 6.18 13.09
N HIS A 10 16.64 5.46 12.35
CA HIS A 10 17.03 4.32 11.51
C HIS A 10 16.19 4.13 10.23
N PHE A 11 15.83 5.21 9.53
CA PHE A 11 15.13 5.08 8.25
C PHE A 11 16.06 4.49 7.17
N ASP A 12 15.78 3.26 6.72
CA ASP A 12 16.51 2.59 5.64
C ASP A 12 15.92 2.94 4.26
N ALA A 13 16.47 4.00 3.65
CA ALA A 13 16.09 4.43 2.31
C ALA A 13 16.38 3.37 1.22
N THR A 14 17.42 2.54 1.40
CA THR A 14 17.81 1.49 0.45
C THR A 14 16.74 0.39 0.42
N LYS A 15 16.25 0.01 1.60
CA LYS A 15 15.15 -0.94 1.74
C LYS A 15 13.85 -0.40 1.14
N MET A 16 13.51 0.86 1.40
CA MET A 16 12.33 1.48 0.76
C MET A 16 12.44 1.43 -0.77
N HIS A 17 13.58 1.86 -1.32
CA HIS A 17 13.81 1.86 -2.76
C HIS A 17 13.70 0.45 -3.35
N SER A 18 14.26 -0.56 -2.68
CA SER A 18 14.17 -1.96 -3.11
C SER A 18 12.72 -2.47 -3.16
N LEU A 19 11.87 -2.05 -2.21
CA LEU A 19 10.45 -2.39 -2.18
C LEU A 19 9.66 -1.71 -3.31
N ILE A 20 9.98 -0.45 -3.61
CA ILE A 20 9.38 0.27 -4.74
C ILE A 20 9.76 -0.39 -6.06
N LEU A 21 11.04 -0.73 -6.27
CA LEU A 21 11.48 -1.46 -7.46
C LEU A 21 10.80 -2.82 -7.58
N PHE A 22 10.60 -3.53 -6.46
CA PHE A 22 9.87 -4.79 -6.44
C PHE A 22 8.41 -4.63 -6.86
N PHE A 23 7.74 -3.58 -6.38
CA PHE A 23 6.40 -3.21 -6.82
C PHE A 23 6.38 -2.91 -8.31
N GLN A 24 7.22 -1.99 -8.80
CA GLN A 24 7.26 -1.54 -10.20
C GLN A 24 7.48 -2.71 -11.16
N LYS A 25 8.44 -3.59 -10.85
CA LYS A 25 8.68 -4.82 -11.64
C LYS A 25 7.47 -5.75 -11.67
N THR A 26 6.72 -5.83 -10.57
CA THR A 26 5.51 -6.66 -10.48
C THR A 26 4.34 -6.01 -11.24
N PHE A 27 4.23 -4.68 -11.17
CA PHE A 27 3.24 -3.88 -11.89
C PHE A 27 3.43 -4.03 -13.40
N ALA A 28 4.64 -3.76 -13.91
CA ALA A 28 4.99 -3.85 -15.32
C ALA A 28 4.68 -5.24 -15.89
N LYS A 29 5.09 -6.32 -15.20
CA LYS A 29 4.79 -7.70 -15.60
C LYS A 29 3.29 -8.03 -15.63
N SER A 30 2.51 -7.42 -14.76
CA SER A 30 1.06 -7.66 -14.70
C SER A 30 0.34 -6.86 -15.79
N TYR A 31 0.87 -5.68 -16.11
CA TYR A 31 0.36 -4.78 -17.14
C TYR A 31 0.66 -5.24 -18.56
N GLU A 32 1.90 -5.69 -18.85
CA GLU A 32 2.30 -6.27 -20.15
C GLU A 32 1.45 -7.47 -20.57
N LYS A 33 0.85 -8.17 -19.60
CA LYS A 33 -0.09 -9.27 -19.86
C LYS A 33 -1.49 -8.78 -20.28
N GLN A 34 -1.84 -7.54 -19.97
CA GLN A 34 -3.18 -6.98 -20.15
C GLN A 34 -3.25 -5.96 -21.29
N SER A 35 -2.17 -5.26 -21.60
CA SER A 35 -2.14 -4.19 -22.60
C SER A 35 -0.95 -4.30 -23.55
N LYS A 36 -1.15 -3.89 -24.81
CA LYS A 36 -0.08 -3.75 -25.82
C LYS A 36 0.60 -2.38 -25.76
N ASP A 37 0.02 -1.41 -25.06
CA ASP A 37 0.54 -0.05 -24.96
C ASP A 37 1.36 0.10 -23.68
N GLN A 38 2.58 0.64 -23.73
CA GLN A 38 3.36 0.92 -22.52
C GLN A 38 2.85 2.17 -21.81
N VAL A 39 2.32 2.03 -20.59
CA VAL A 39 2.18 3.16 -19.68
C VAL A 39 3.54 3.39 -19.06
N SER A 40 4.23 4.44 -19.48
CA SER A 40 5.40 4.94 -18.78
C SER A 40 4.92 5.87 -17.68
N LEU A 41 4.93 5.42 -16.43
CA LEU A 41 4.88 6.33 -15.29
C LEU A 41 6.11 7.25 -15.43
N THR A 42 5.90 8.56 -15.48
CA THR A 42 7.02 9.49 -15.62
C THR A 42 7.84 9.48 -14.33
N LYS A 43 9.16 9.67 -14.43
CA LYS A 43 10.05 9.75 -13.27
C LYS A 43 9.59 10.80 -12.24
N GLU A 44 9.08 11.93 -12.72
CA GLU A 44 8.51 13.00 -11.90
C GLU A 44 7.29 12.54 -11.09
N PHE A 45 6.40 11.77 -11.71
CA PHE A 45 5.22 11.23 -11.04
C PHE A 45 5.62 10.19 -9.98
N GLU A 46 6.61 9.35 -10.26
CA GLU A 46 7.15 8.41 -9.27
C GLU A 46 7.80 9.13 -8.09
N GLU A 47 8.61 10.16 -8.35
CA GLU A 47 9.23 10.98 -7.31
C GLU A 47 8.19 11.66 -6.42
N LYS A 48 7.09 12.15 -7.01
CA LYS A 48 5.96 12.71 -6.25
C LYS A 48 5.38 11.69 -5.26
N ILE A 49 5.07 10.48 -5.71
CA ILE A 49 4.50 9.43 -4.83
C ILE A 49 5.48 9.05 -3.72
N ILE A 50 6.78 8.97 -4.02
CA ILE A 50 7.82 8.67 -3.02
C ILE A 50 7.89 9.79 -1.97
N ASN A 51 7.84 11.04 -2.39
CA ASN A 51 7.83 12.19 -1.48
C ASN A 51 6.60 12.18 -0.59
N GLU A 52 5.41 11.89 -1.12
CA GLU A 52 4.18 11.75 -0.32
C GLU A 52 4.30 10.64 0.73
N ILE A 53 4.93 9.50 0.41
CA ILE A 53 5.21 8.43 1.39
C ILE A 53 6.15 8.94 2.49
N LEU A 54 7.22 9.64 2.12
CA LEU A 54 8.20 10.17 3.09
C LEU A 54 7.57 11.21 4.02
N GLU A 55 6.83 12.17 3.45
CA GLU A 55 6.07 13.16 4.21
C GLU A 55 5.10 12.48 5.18
N GLN A 56 4.37 11.47 4.71
CA GLN A 56 3.47 10.74 5.57
C GLN A 56 4.19 9.97 6.70
N TYR A 57 5.39 9.43 6.46
CA TYR A 57 6.20 8.87 7.54
C TYR A 57 6.59 9.92 8.57
N ILE A 58 6.96 11.13 8.12
CA ILE A 58 7.36 12.27 8.97
C ILE A 58 6.19 12.72 9.82
N ASP A 59 5.05 12.98 9.20
CA ASP A 59 3.85 13.46 9.86
C ASP A 59 3.37 12.47 10.93
N TYR A 60 3.33 11.17 10.61
CA TYR A 60 2.94 10.16 11.59
C TYR A 60 3.94 10.04 12.74
N ALA A 61 5.25 10.11 12.46
CA ALA A 61 6.25 10.01 13.50
C ALA A 61 6.19 11.20 14.46
N ILE A 62 5.96 12.41 13.94
CA ILE A 62 5.77 13.62 14.74
C ILE A 62 4.45 13.55 15.52
N ALA A 63 3.34 13.24 14.86
CA ALA A 63 2.00 13.29 15.46
C ALA A 63 1.83 12.30 16.62
N TYR A 64 2.54 11.18 16.58
CA TYR A 64 2.44 10.12 17.59
C TYR A 64 3.71 9.98 18.45
N GLU A 65 4.65 10.92 18.34
CA GLU A 65 5.94 10.91 19.05
C GLU A 65 6.69 9.57 18.92
N LEU A 66 6.63 8.98 17.72
CA LEU A 66 7.20 7.66 17.44
C LEU A 66 8.66 7.78 17.00
N VAL A 67 9.47 6.83 17.45
CA VAL A 67 10.79 6.58 16.88
C VAL A 67 10.64 5.53 15.77
N VAL A 68 10.92 5.92 14.53
CA VAL A 68 10.91 5.00 13.39
C VAL A 68 12.24 4.22 13.40
N GLU A 69 12.17 2.98 13.86
CA GLU A 69 13.31 2.07 13.96
C GLU A 69 13.65 1.36 12.65
N ASP A 70 12.69 1.20 11.74
CA ASP A 70 12.89 0.55 10.44
C ASP A 70 11.72 0.85 9.49
N VAL A 71 11.96 0.64 8.19
CA VAL A 71 10.95 0.68 7.14
C VAL A 71 10.12 -0.60 7.16
N CYS A 72 8.82 -0.48 7.45
CA CYS A 72 7.86 -1.58 7.36
C CYS A 72 7.56 -1.94 5.89
N PRO A 73 7.90 -3.16 5.42
CA PRO A 73 7.70 -3.54 4.02
C PRO A 73 6.25 -3.50 3.55
N TYR A 74 5.33 -3.99 4.40
CA TYR A 74 3.89 -3.99 4.11
C TYR A 74 3.35 -2.57 3.95
N LYS A 75 3.82 -1.63 4.77
CA LYS A 75 3.39 -0.23 4.74
C LYS A 75 3.80 0.44 3.43
N ILE A 76 5.07 0.32 3.03
CA ILE A 76 5.55 0.88 1.75
C ILE A 76 4.78 0.33 0.57
N LEU A 77 4.59 -0.99 0.49
CA LEU A 77 3.89 -1.62 -0.63
C LEU A 77 2.42 -1.21 -0.71
N ALA A 78 1.74 -1.06 0.43
CA ALA A 78 0.35 -0.62 0.47
C ALA A 78 0.20 0.87 0.13
N TRP A 79 1.03 1.73 0.72
CA TRP A 79 0.98 3.18 0.51
C TRP A 79 1.33 3.54 -0.93
N TYR A 80 2.41 2.97 -1.47
CA TYR A 80 2.82 3.24 -2.84
C TYR A 80 1.72 2.87 -3.85
N GLY A 81 1.17 1.66 -3.76
CA GLY A 81 0.11 1.27 -4.69
C GLY A 81 -1.21 2.02 -4.46
N TYR A 82 -1.53 2.42 -3.23
CA TYR A 82 -2.71 3.23 -2.95
C TYR A 82 -2.59 4.64 -3.54
N LEU A 83 -1.50 5.36 -3.26
CA LEU A 83 -1.28 6.71 -3.77
C LEU A 83 -1.20 6.72 -5.31
N LEU A 84 -0.53 5.71 -5.88
CA LEU A 84 -0.53 5.48 -7.33
C LEU A 84 -1.95 5.26 -7.86
N ALA A 85 -2.75 4.43 -7.18
CA ALA A 85 -4.12 4.16 -7.59
C ALA A 85 -5.00 5.40 -7.49
N ASP A 86 -4.87 6.18 -6.41
CA ASP A 86 -5.63 7.40 -6.17
C ASP A 86 -5.39 8.44 -7.26
N ALA A 87 -4.12 8.67 -7.60
CA ALA A 87 -3.73 9.59 -8.66
C ALA A 87 -4.21 9.14 -10.06
N LEU A 88 -4.30 7.83 -10.30
CA LEU A 88 -4.77 7.27 -11.58
C LEU A 88 -6.29 7.09 -11.64
N TYR A 89 -7.02 7.17 -10.52
CA TYR A 89 -8.38 6.65 -10.44
C TYR A 89 -9.37 7.38 -11.35
N ILE A 90 -9.21 8.67 -11.59
CA ILE A 90 -10.11 9.45 -12.45
C ILE A 90 -9.92 9.10 -13.92
N GLU A 91 -8.66 9.10 -14.38
CA GLU A 91 -8.32 9.04 -15.80
C GLU A 91 -8.07 7.60 -16.29
N GLN A 92 -7.55 6.73 -15.41
CA GLN A 92 -7.02 5.41 -15.75
C GLN A 92 -7.45 4.37 -14.70
N LYS A 93 -8.77 4.19 -14.53
CA LYS A 93 -9.39 3.30 -13.53
C LYS A 93 -8.84 1.88 -13.52
N GLU A 94 -8.59 1.30 -14.69
CA GLU A 94 -8.05 -0.06 -14.79
C GLU A 94 -6.63 -0.15 -14.21
N LEU A 95 -5.80 0.85 -14.48
CA LEU A 95 -4.46 0.94 -13.89
C LEU A 95 -4.50 1.20 -12.39
N ALA A 96 -5.47 1.98 -11.92
CA ALA A 96 -5.67 2.18 -10.49
C ALA A 96 -6.00 0.86 -9.78
N ILE A 97 -6.90 0.06 -10.34
CA ILE A 97 -7.22 -1.28 -9.81
C ILE A 97 -6.00 -2.22 -9.93
N LEU A 98 -5.25 -2.14 -11.03
CA LEU A 98 -4.02 -2.91 -11.23
C LEU A 98 -2.96 -2.55 -10.18
N SER A 99 -2.87 -1.28 -9.78
CA SER A 99 -1.95 -0.82 -8.74
C SER A 99 -2.26 -1.45 -7.39
N ILE A 100 -3.53 -1.41 -6.96
CA ILE A 100 -3.95 -2.04 -5.70
C ILE A 100 -3.74 -3.55 -5.70
N SER A 101 -4.11 -4.22 -6.80
CA SER A 101 -3.89 -5.65 -6.94
C SER A 101 -2.40 -6.02 -6.95
N THR A 102 -1.54 -5.17 -7.52
CA THR A 102 -0.09 -5.32 -7.45
C THR A 102 0.44 -5.21 -6.02
N SER A 103 -0.05 -4.26 -5.22
CA SER A 103 0.30 -4.17 -3.78
C SER A 103 -0.03 -5.46 -3.05
N ILE A 104 -1.24 -5.99 -3.28
CA ILE A 104 -1.70 -7.24 -2.68
C ILE A 104 -0.79 -8.40 -3.08
N ILE A 105 -0.45 -8.54 -4.37
CA ILE A 105 0.46 -9.60 -4.85
C ILE A 105 1.84 -9.47 -4.20
N CYS A 106 2.39 -8.26 -4.10
CA CYS A 106 3.70 -8.03 -3.49
C CYS A 106 3.69 -8.42 -2.00
N MET A 107 2.67 -8.01 -1.24
CA MET A 107 2.53 -8.36 0.17
C MET A 107 2.28 -9.85 0.38
N LEU A 108 1.58 -10.52 -0.54
CA LEU A 108 1.42 -11.98 -0.49
C LEU A 108 2.73 -12.72 -0.67
N LYS A 109 3.60 -12.25 -1.57
CA LYS A 109 4.95 -12.81 -1.72
C LYS A 109 5.80 -12.62 -0.45
N LEU A 110 5.64 -11.50 0.25
CA LEU A 110 6.30 -11.32 1.55
C LEU A 110 5.79 -12.32 2.58
N LEU A 111 4.47 -12.53 2.65
CA LEU A 111 3.89 -13.55 3.53
C LEU A 111 4.36 -14.96 3.17
N GLU A 112 4.48 -15.28 1.89
CA GLU A 112 5.00 -16.57 1.43
C GLU A 112 6.44 -16.82 1.90
N ILE A 113 7.32 -15.80 1.82
CA ILE A 113 8.69 -15.85 2.37
C ILE A 113 8.64 -16.09 3.89
N GLU A 114 7.68 -15.48 4.59
CA GLU A 114 7.43 -15.72 6.01
C GLU A 114 6.67 -17.03 6.30
N SER A 115 6.47 -17.87 5.28
CA SER A 115 5.69 -19.11 5.31
C SER A 115 4.23 -18.92 5.74
N VAL A 116 3.68 -17.71 5.71
CA VAL A 116 2.27 -17.40 6.00
C VAL A 116 1.43 -17.58 4.74
N LYS A 117 0.28 -18.25 4.87
CA LYS A 117 -0.72 -18.35 3.80
C LYS A 117 -2.00 -17.68 4.26
N LEU A 118 -2.60 -16.90 3.37
CA LEU A 118 -3.91 -16.29 3.52
C LEU A 118 -4.88 -16.93 2.52
N GLU A 119 -6.16 -16.98 2.90
CA GLU A 119 -7.21 -17.52 2.03
C GLU A 119 -7.49 -16.56 0.87
N ASP A 120 -7.73 -17.10 -0.33
CA ASP A 120 -7.96 -16.29 -1.53
C ASP A 120 -9.13 -15.31 -1.43
N ALA A 121 -10.17 -15.69 -0.69
CA ALA A 121 -11.33 -14.85 -0.42
C ALA A 121 -10.94 -13.51 0.23
N PHE A 122 -9.88 -13.51 1.03
CA PHE A 122 -9.36 -12.34 1.72
C PHE A 122 -8.77 -11.31 0.77
N HIS A 123 -7.97 -11.75 -0.20
CA HIS A 123 -7.32 -10.87 -1.18
C HIS A 123 -8.37 -10.14 -2.03
N LYS A 124 -9.41 -10.89 -2.44
CA LYS A 124 -10.54 -10.34 -3.18
C LYS A 124 -11.30 -9.29 -2.36
N LYS A 125 -11.55 -9.56 -1.08
CA LYS A 125 -12.26 -8.63 -0.20
C LYS A 125 -11.45 -7.35 0.03
N ALA A 126 -10.14 -7.46 0.26
CA ALA A 126 -9.24 -6.33 0.43
C ALA A 126 -9.26 -5.41 -0.80
N LEU A 127 -9.11 -5.99 -1.99
CA LEU A 127 -9.20 -5.25 -3.25
C LEU A 127 -10.54 -4.52 -3.39
N GLN A 128 -11.65 -5.21 -3.13
CA GLN A 128 -13.00 -4.62 -3.23
C GLN A 128 -13.21 -3.45 -2.27
N MET A 129 -12.72 -3.56 -1.03
CA MET A 129 -12.87 -2.49 -0.04
C MET A 129 -12.04 -1.26 -0.39
N VAL A 130 -10.80 -1.44 -0.84
CA VAL A 130 -9.94 -0.31 -1.27
C VAL A 130 -10.50 0.35 -2.53
N VAL A 131 -10.91 -0.42 -3.54
CA VAL A 131 -11.50 0.13 -4.76
C VAL A 131 -12.84 0.83 -4.48
N SER A 132 -13.64 0.31 -3.55
CA SER A 132 -14.88 0.98 -3.13
C SER A 132 -14.60 2.32 -2.45
N GLU A 133 -13.55 2.42 -1.64
CA GLU A 133 -13.12 3.67 -1.00
C GLU A 133 -12.63 4.69 -2.01
N LEU A 134 -11.72 4.30 -2.91
CA LEU A 134 -11.26 5.14 -4.01
C LEU A 134 -12.45 5.65 -4.83
N LYS A 135 -13.42 4.78 -5.13
CA LYS A 135 -14.65 5.20 -5.78
C LYS A 135 -15.41 6.27 -4.99
N GLY A 136 -15.58 6.08 -3.69
CA GLY A 136 -16.25 7.04 -2.81
C GLY A 136 -15.53 8.39 -2.72
N ASN A 137 -14.20 8.39 -2.68
CA ASN A 137 -13.37 9.59 -2.58
C ASN A 137 -13.47 10.46 -3.85
N HIS A 138 -13.62 9.82 -5.00
CA HIS A 138 -13.63 10.45 -6.32
C HIS A 138 -15.03 10.71 -6.90
N MET A 139 -16.12 10.28 -6.23
CA MET A 139 -17.49 10.58 -6.66
C MET A 139 -17.89 12.04 -6.34
N LYS A 140 -18.46 12.74 -7.33
CA LYS A 140 -19.07 14.06 -7.14
C LYS A 140 -20.40 13.90 -6.35
N SER A 141 -20.67 14.84 -5.44
CA SER A 141 -21.81 14.83 -4.51
C SER A 141 -23.19 14.69 -5.16
N GLU A 142 -23.32 14.99 -6.45
CA GLU A 142 -24.58 14.96 -7.21
C GLU A 142 -24.96 13.58 -7.79
N GLU A 143 -24.06 12.59 -7.77
CA GLU A 143 -24.33 11.23 -8.32
C GLU A 143 -24.85 10.22 -7.26
N SER A 144 -25.23 10.70 -6.08
CA SER A 144 -25.48 9.91 -4.86
C SER A 144 -26.69 8.96 -4.87
N ASN A 145 -27.39 8.82 -6.00
CA ASN A 145 -28.66 8.08 -6.05
C ASN A 145 -28.59 6.61 -6.51
N LYS A 146 -27.41 6.01 -6.79
CA LYS A 146 -27.36 4.58 -7.17
C LYS A 146 -26.14 3.85 -6.59
N LYS A 147 -26.42 2.93 -5.65
CA LYS A 147 -25.52 2.03 -4.89
C LYS A 147 -24.58 2.75 -3.91
N GLN A 148 -24.68 2.38 -2.62
CA GLN A 148 -23.80 2.85 -1.54
C GLN A 148 -22.34 2.55 -1.85
N HIS A 149 -21.63 3.51 -2.42
CA HIS A 149 -20.18 3.56 -2.41
C HIS A 149 -19.76 4.39 -1.21
N THR A 150 -18.89 3.82 -0.39
CA THR A 150 -18.49 4.41 0.88
C THR A 150 -17.14 5.12 0.74
N LYS A 151 -17.05 6.35 1.26
CA LYS A 151 -15.77 7.06 1.47
C LYS A 151 -14.92 6.43 2.58
N ILE A 152 -15.51 5.49 3.32
CA ILE A 152 -14.88 4.74 4.40
C ILE A 152 -14.71 3.30 3.91
N GLY A 153 -13.47 2.87 3.70
CA GLY A 153 -13.14 1.49 3.39
C GLY A 153 -11.93 1.03 4.18
N LEU A 154 -11.03 0.32 3.52
CA LEU A 154 -9.82 -0.21 4.15
C LEU A 154 -8.69 0.84 4.16
N GLY A 155 -8.64 1.70 3.14
CA GLY A 155 -7.56 2.65 2.89
C GLY A 155 -6.17 2.02 2.80
N MET A 156 -5.15 2.85 2.61
CA MET A 156 -3.76 2.40 2.59
C MET A 156 -3.29 1.84 3.96
N ASN A 157 -3.82 2.38 5.06
CA ASN A 157 -3.46 1.98 6.42
C ASN A 157 -4.05 0.64 6.82
N GLY A 158 -5.37 0.47 6.66
CA GLY A 158 -6.00 -0.82 6.89
C GLY A 158 -5.43 -1.89 5.96
N LEU A 159 -5.06 -1.51 4.72
CA LEU A 159 -4.48 -2.43 3.76
C LEU A 159 -3.18 -3.03 4.29
N TYR A 160 -2.19 -2.22 4.70
CA TYR A 160 -0.95 -2.82 5.23
C TYR A 160 -1.16 -3.54 6.56
N MET A 161 -2.00 -2.98 7.45
CA MET A 161 -2.22 -3.55 8.79
C MET A 161 -2.79 -4.96 8.71
N MET A 162 -3.63 -5.20 7.72
CA MET A 162 -4.26 -6.49 7.48
C MET A 162 -3.21 -7.59 7.15
N PHE A 163 -2.27 -7.31 6.24
CA PHE A 163 -1.17 -8.25 5.93
C PHE A 163 -0.14 -8.32 7.05
N ARG A 164 0.16 -7.19 7.70
CA ARG A 164 1.12 -7.15 8.81
C ARG A 164 0.63 -7.94 10.02
N THR A 165 -0.67 -7.88 10.32
CA THR A 165 -1.28 -8.69 11.39
C THR A 165 -1.14 -10.17 11.08
N ALA A 166 -1.40 -10.60 9.85
CA ALA A 166 -1.21 -12.00 9.44
C ALA A 166 0.23 -12.49 9.64
N SER A 167 1.21 -11.64 9.27
CA SER A 167 2.64 -11.89 9.50
C SER A 167 2.97 -12.10 10.99
N ILE A 168 2.39 -11.30 11.88
CA ILE A 168 2.67 -11.36 13.32
C ILE A 168 1.97 -12.54 13.99
N CYS A 169 0.69 -12.78 13.72
CA CYS A 169 -0.08 -13.85 14.37
C CYS A 169 0.53 -15.23 14.16
N LYS A 170 1.11 -15.50 12.98
CA LYS A 170 1.79 -16.77 12.73
C LYS A 170 3.07 -16.91 13.56
N LYS A 171 3.87 -15.84 13.71
CA LYS A 171 5.11 -15.85 14.51
C LYS A 171 4.83 -16.19 15.97
N ILE A 172 3.74 -15.66 16.52
CA ILE A 172 3.28 -15.97 17.88
C ILE A 172 2.90 -17.45 18.02
N ASN A 173 2.11 -18.00 17.09
CA ASN A 173 1.73 -19.42 17.13
C ASN A 173 2.93 -20.37 17.01
N SER A 174 3.95 -20.02 16.22
CA SER A 174 5.17 -20.83 16.11
C SER A 174 6.05 -20.78 17.38
N GLN A 175 5.98 -19.70 18.16
CA GLN A 175 6.74 -19.56 19.41
C GLN A 175 6.05 -20.24 20.60
N ILE A 176 4.71 -20.34 20.59
CA ILE A 176 3.95 -21.03 21.64
C ILE A 176 4.06 -22.56 21.52
N LEU A 177 4.33 -23.06 20.31
CA LEU A 177 4.42 -24.50 20.00
C LEU A 177 5.86 -25.04 19.94
N ALA A 178 6.87 -24.20 20.19
CA ALA A 178 8.29 -24.56 20.24
C ALA A 178 8.79 -24.61 21.68
#